data_AF-A0A1X0QFC7-F1
#
_entry.id   AF-A0A1X0QFC7-F1
#
_cell.length_a   1.000
_cell.length_b   1.000
_cell.length_c   1.000
_cell.angle_alpha   90.00
_cell.angle_beta   90.00
_cell.angle_gamma   90.00
#
_symmetry.space_group_name_H-M   'P 1'
#
loop_
_entity.id
_entity.type
_entity.pdbx_description
1 polymer ?
#
loop_
_entity_poly.entity_id
_entity_poly.type
_entity_poly.pdbx_seq_one_letter_code
_entity_poly.pdbx_strand_id
1 'polypeptide(L)'
;MPYYNGNKDMLVDDYKENEEFEDKIKSVYHSLEKEFIKHCDEKVIILGDLNAAYQLKDIFLYQQEYKKILTQGEKFSYSIPLESNLITKINPSVLELPYEFKNFKSLLEYFFIVWQRKWLKNFIEKYNLIDSFRMFDQRTNIYTCWNIEKRLRPKNLGSRIDLILCNFKEVNYSSILNRIIGSDHCPVVTDFLLEKYEDNKNNLVNKEKNTLVNYLRKK
;
A
#
# COMPACT_ATOMS: atom_id res chain seq x y z
N MET A 1 0.76 -10.17 1.29
CA MET A 1 -0.63 -9.75 0.95
C MET A 1 -1.62 -10.59 1.75
N PRO A 2 -2.57 -10.02 2.50
CA PRO A 2 -3.71 -10.79 2.95
C PRO A 2 -4.58 -11.09 1.72
N TYR A 3 -4.31 -12.24 1.11
CA TYR A 3 -5.12 -12.78 0.03
C TYR A 3 -6.32 -13.48 0.65
N TYR A 4 -7.48 -13.29 0.02
CA TYR A 4 -8.53 -14.29 0.03
C TYR A 4 -7.96 -15.57 -0.60
N ASN A 5 -7.61 -16.57 0.21
CA ASN A 5 -7.49 -17.94 -0.30
C ASN A 5 -8.92 -18.47 -0.34
N GLY A 6 -9.34 -19.04 -1.47
CA GLY A 6 -10.71 -19.49 -1.73
C GLY A 6 -11.22 -20.64 -0.86
N ASN A 7 -10.71 -20.82 0.35
CA ASN A 7 -11.39 -21.49 1.44
C ASN A 7 -12.36 -20.50 2.08
N LYS A 8 -13.54 -21.00 2.47
CA LYS A 8 -14.74 -20.22 2.81
C LYS A 8 -14.61 -19.21 3.97
N ASP A 9 -13.46 -19.05 4.61
CA ASP A 9 -13.34 -18.34 5.90
C ASP A 9 -12.25 -17.24 5.95
N MET A 10 -11.52 -16.96 4.86
CA MET A 10 -10.31 -16.09 4.92
C MET A 10 -10.51 -14.56 4.83
N LEU A 11 -11.71 -14.02 5.05
CA LEU A 11 -11.88 -12.55 5.08
C LEU A 11 -12.52 -12.00 6.35
N VAL A 12 -12.84 -12.85 7.34
CA VAL A 12 -13.28 -12.42 8.67
C VAL A 12 -12.74 -13.31 9.78
N ASP A 13 -12.55 -14.61 9.55
CA ASP A 13 -12.24 -15.54 10.64
C ASP A 13 -10.74 -15.83 10.85
N ASP A 14 -9.88 -15.70 9.83
CA ASP A 14 -8.41 -15.73 10.05
C ASP A 14 -7.83 -14.41 10.57
N TYR A 15 -8.59 -13.30 10.53
CA TYR A 15 -8.23 -12.11 11.31
C TYR A 15 -8.54 -12.28 12.81
N LYS A 16 -9.27 -13.33 13.18
CA LYS A 16 -9.45 -13.77 14.57
C LYS A 16 -8.45 -14.85 14.97
N GLU A 17 -7.47 -15.19 14.12
CA GLU A 17 -6.34 -16.01 14.57
C GLU A 17 -5.40 -15.14 15.42
N ASN A 18 -5.55 -15.34 16.74
CA ASN A 18 -4.80 -14.72 17.83
C ASN A 18 -4.85 -13.19 17.85
N GLU A 19 -5.64 -12.63 18.78
CA GLU A 19 -5.60 -11.21 19.18
C GLU A 19 -4.15 -10.70 19.36
N GLU A 20 -3.26 -11.58 19.86
CA GLU A 20 -1.82 -11.35 19.97
C GLU A 20 -1.11 -11.05 18.62
N PHE A 21 -1.49 -11.73 17.54
CA PHE A 21 -0.91 -11.50 16.20
C PHE A 21 -1.40 -10.18 15.62
N GLU A 22 -2.68 -9.86 15.78
CA GLU A 22 -3.22 -8.58 15.35
C GLU A 22 -2.55 -7.41 16.10
N ASP A 23 -2.37 -7.55 17.41
CA ASP A 23 -1.67 -6.58 18.24
C ASP A 23 -0.20 -6.43 17.84
N LYS A 24 0.46 -7.54 17.51
CA LYS A 24 1.82 -7.50 16.97
C LYS A 24 1.90 -6.73 15.66
N ILE A 25 0.97 -6.94 14.74
CA ILE A 25 0.89 -6.17 13.48
C ILE A 25 0.68 -4.69 13.79
N LYS A 26 -0.33 -4.35 14.59
CA LYS A 26 -0.64 -2.96 14.97
C LYS A 26 0.58 -2.28 15.60
N SER A 27 1.33 -3.01 16.45
CA SER A 27 2.53 -2.48 17.10
C SER A 27 3.61 -2.04 16.12
N VAL A 28 3.79 -2.75 14.99
CA VAL A 28 4.77 -2.39 13.95
C VAL A 28 4.40 -1.06 13.31
N TYR A 29 3.15 -0.90 12.90
CA TYR A 29 2.65 0.33 12.29
C TYR A 29 2.64 1.51 13.26
N HIS A 30 2.29 1.26 14.53
CA HIS A 30 2.42 2.27 15.59
C HIS A 30 3.87 2.68 15.86
N SER A 31 4.81 1.74 15.79
CA SER A 31 6.23 2.05 15.92
C SER A 31 6.72 2.93 14.78
N LEU A 32 6.28 2.65 13.54
CA LEU A 32 6.60 3.46 12.38
C LEU A 32 6.02 4.88 12.50
N GLU A 33 4.76 5.02 12.93
CA GLU A 33 4.15 6.33 13.17
C GLU A 33 4.88 7.10 14.28
N LYS A 34 5.26 6.42 15.38
CA LYS A 34 6.04 7.04 16.46
C LYS A 34 7.41 7.54 15.99
N GLU A 35 8.09 6.77 15.16
CA GLU A 35 9.38 7.17 14.60
C GLU A 35 9.23 8.38 13.67
N PHE A 36 8.21 8.38 12.82
CA PHE A 36 7.89 9.52 11.96
C PHE A 36 7.63 10.81 12.77
N ILE A 37 6.85 10.74 13.86
CA ILE A 37 6.52 11.91 14.70
C ILE A 37 7.79 12.59 15.25
N LYS A 38 8.85 11.84 15.57
CA LYS A 38 10.09 12.44 16.10
C LYS A 38 10.77 13.40 15.11
N HIS A 39 10.48 13.22 13.83
CA HIS A 39 11.11 13.96 12.74
C HIS A 39 10.09 14.74 11.90
N CYS A 40 8.83 14.86 12.33
CA CYS A 40 7.77 15.41 11.47
C CYS A 40 7.96 16.89 11.10
N ASP A 41 8.78 17.61 11.86
CA ASP A 41 9.14 19.02 11.60
C ASP A 41 10.26 19.16 10.55
N GLU A 42 10.90 18.06 10.15
CA GLU A 42 11.93 18.01 9.12
C GLU A 42 11.37 17.52 7.76
N LYS A 43 12.19 17.57 6.70
CA LYS A 43 11.86 16.93 5.42
C LYS A 43 12.03 15.42 5.54
N VAL A 44 10.93 14.69 5.59
CA VAL A 44 10.91 13.22 5.73
C VAL A 44 10.48 12.58 4.42
N ILE A 45 11.23 11.54 4.02
CA ILE A 45 10.86 10.62 2.93
C ILE A 45 10.63 9.25 3.56
N ILE A 46 9.44 8.68 3.35
CA ILE A 46 9.10 7.32 3.72
C ILE A 46 9.05 6.51 2.43
N LEU A 47 9.87 5.47 2.33
CA LEU A 47 9.94 4.60 1.16
C LEU A 47 9.90 3.14 1.58
N GLY A 48 9.10 2.32 0.91
CA GLY A 48 9.08 0.88 1.10
C GLY A 48 7.75 0.21 0.83
N ASP A 49 7.72 -1.11 1.03
CA ASP A 49 6.52 -1.94 1.02
C ASP A 49 5.75 -1.77 2.33
N LEU A 50 4.76 -0.86 2.32
CA LEU A 50 3.91 -0.60 3.48
C LEU A 50 2.85 -1.71 3.69
N ASN A 51 2.83 -2.73 2.82
CA ASN A 51 1.89 -3.86 2.84
C ASN A 51 0.41 -3.45 2.82
N ALA A 52 0.13 -2.22 2.40
CA ALA A 52 -1.19 -1.63 2.37
C ALA A 52 -1.32 -0.67 1.18
N ALA A 53 -2.53 -0.59 0.63
CA ALA A 53 -2.90 0.44 -0.32
C ALA A 53 -4.01 1.29 0.29
N TYR A 54 -3.98 2.61 0.10
CA TYR A 54 -4.95 3.52 0.71
C TYR A 54 -6.04 4.00 -0.27
N GLN A 55 -5.92 3.68 -1.56
CA GLN A 55 -6.96 3.98 -2.56
C GLN A 55 -7.49 2.70 -3.21
N LEU A 56 -8.80 2.65 -3.49
CA LEU A 56 -9.43 1.51 -4.18
C LEU A 56 -8.77 1.18 -5.53
N LYS A 57 -8.36 2.22 -6.27
CA LYS A 57 -7.69 2.06 -7.57
C LYS A 57 -6.31 1.42 -7.50
N ASP A 58 -5.74 1.27 -6.31
CA ASP A 58 -4.44 0.64 -6.11
C ASP A 58 -4.52 -0.88 -5.93
N ILE A 59 -5.72 -1.47 -5.91
CA ILE A 59 -5.90 -2.93 -5.80
C ILE A 59 -6.86 -3.40 -6.90
N PHE A 60 -6.42 -4.34 -7.74
CA PHE A 60 -7.24 -4.83 -8.87
C PHE A 60 -8.59 -5.38 -8.42
N LEU A 61 -8.62 -6.09 -7.29
CA LEU A 61 -9.78 -6.83 -6.79
C LEU A 61 -10.99 -5.91 -6.56
N TYR A 62 -10.74 -4.69 -6.10
CA TYR A 62 -11.76 -3.68 -5.84
C TYR A 62 -12.17 -2.91 -7.09
N GLN A 63 -11.30 -2.80 -8.10
CA GLN A 63 -11.62 -2.08 -9.32
C GLN A 63 -12.72 -2.75 -10.14
N GLN A 64 -12.83 -4.08 -10.09
CA GLN A 64 -13.88 -4.80 -10.81
C GLN A 64 -15.27 -4.41 -10.27
N GLU A 65 -15.44 -4.47 -8.95
CA GLU A 65 -16.69 -4.07 -8.29
C GLU A 65 -16.94 -2.57 -8.45
N TYR A 66 -15.91 -1.73 -8.33
CA TYR A 66 -16.03 -0.29 -8.59
C TYR A 66 -16.61 0.01 -9.98
N LYS A 67 -16.09 -0.65 -11.03
CA LYS A 67 -16.61 -0.49 -12.39
C LYS A 67 -18.05 -0.97 -12.52
N LYS A 68 -18.41 -2.10 -11.90
CA LYS A 68 -19.80 -2.62 -11.91
C LYS A 68 -20.77 -1.60 -11.31
N ILE A 69 -20.44 -1.04 -10.15
CA ILE A 69 -21.27 -0.01 -9.48
C ILE A 69 -21.48 1.19 -10.42
N LEU A 70 -20.42 1.68 -11.06
CA LEU A 70 -20.52 2.80 -11.99
C LEU A 70 -21.42 2.48 -13.19
N THR A 71 -21.32 1.27 -13.75
CA THR A 71 -22.14 0.87 -14.90
C THR A 71 -23.62 0.66 -14.58
N GLN A 72 -23.96 0.29 -13.34
CA GLN A 72 -25.34 0.03 -12.92
C GLN A 72 -26.12 1.31 -12.55
N GLY A 73 -25.45 2.46 -12.55
CA GLY A 73 -26.01 3.73 -12.08
C GLY A 73 -26.01 3.76 -10.55
N GLU A 74 -25.22 4.68 -9.97
CA GLU A 74 -25.06 4.78 -8.52
C GLU A 74 -26.41 5.09 -7.85
N LYS A 75 -26.97 4.12 -7.12
CA LYS A 75 -28.18 4.32 -6.31
C LYS A 75 -27.76 4.84 -4.94
N PHE A 76 -27.68 6.17 -4.79
CA PHE A 76 -27.43 6.79 -3.49
C PHE A 76 -28.60 6.54 -2.53
N SER A 77 -28.31 5.84 -1.42
CA SER A 77 -29.21 5.78 -0.28
C SER A 77 -28.38 5.90 1.00
N TYR A 78 -28.46 7.07 1.64
CA TYR A 78 -27.68 7.43 2.82
C TYR A 78 -28.21 6.81 4.13
N SER A 79 -29.32 6.08 4.08
CA SER A 79 -30.11 5.68 5.25
C SER A 79 -29.98 4.20 5.66
N ILE A 80 -29.10 3.42 5.04
CA ILE A 80 -29.06 1.96 5.20
C ILE A 80 -27.69 1.48 5.73
N PRO A 81 -27.62 0.69 6.82
CA PRO A 81 -26.38 0.10 7.37
C PRO A 81 -25.59 -0.75 6.38
N LEU A 82 -24.27 -0.90 6.59
CA LEU A 82 -23.34 -1.68 5.75
C LEU A 82 -23.81 -3.11 5.49
N GLU A 83 -24.27 -3.81 6.54
CA GLU A 83 -24.73 -5.20 6.49
C GLU A 83 -25.90 -5.41 5.53
N SER A 84 -26.77 -4.41 5.37
CA SER A 84 -27.90 -4.41 4.43
C SER A 84 -27.53 -4.08 2.97
N ASN A 85 -26.26 -3.74 2.70
CA ASN A 85 -25.76 -3.32 1.39
C ASN A 85 -24.74 -4.30 0.77
N LEU A 86 -24.50 -5.44 1.40
CA LEU A 86 -23.66 -6.54 0.90
C LEU A 86 -24.54 -7.69 0.42
N ILE A 87 -24.21 -8.24 -0.74
CA ILE A 87 -24.84 -9.46 -1.26
C ILE A 87 -23.75 -10.51 -1.41
N THR A 88 -23.82 -11.60 -0.63
CA THR A 88 -22.85 -12.71 -0.72
C THR A 88 -22.96 -13.38 -2.09
N LYS A 89 -21.83 -13.53 -2.78
CA LYS A 89 -21.76 -14.25 -4.04
C LYS A 89 -21.77 -15.76 -3.82
N ILE A 90 -22.44 -16.47 -4.71
CA ILE A 90 -22.39 -17.93 -4.75
C ILE A 90 -21.09 -18.33 -5.48
N ASN A 91 -20.17 -18.97 -4.76
CA ASN A 91 -18.88 -19.47 -5.29
C ASN A 91 -18.05 -18.43 -6.06
N PRO A 92 -17.66 -17.30 -5.44
CA PRO A 92 -16.79 -16.31 -6.07
C PRO A 92 -15.45 -16.94 -6.48
N SER A 93 -14.89 -16.52 -7.62
CA SER A 93 -13.53 -16.93 -7.98
C SER A 93 -12.50 -16.28 -7.06
N VAL A 94 -11.28 -16.83 -7.02
CA VAL A 94 -10.15 -16.28 -6.24
C VAL A 94 -9.70 -14.88 -6.69
N LEU A 95 -10.25 -14.37 -7.79
CA LEU A 95 -9.98 -13.05 -8.36
C LEU A 95 -11.16 -12.09 -8.19
N GLU A 96 -12.17 -12.47 -7.40
CA GLU A 96 -13.37 -11.69 -7.14
C GLU A 96 -13.56 -11.45 -5.65
N LEU A 97 -14.12 -10.28 -5.32
CA LEU A 97 -14.62 -10.04 -3.97
C LEU A 97 -15.78 -11.00 -3.68
N PRO A 98 -15.89 -11.53 -2.45
CA PRO A 98 -16.96 -12.46 -2.07
C PRO A 98 -18.33 -11.80 -1.97
N TYR A 99 -18.39 -10.47 -2.03
CA TYR A 99 -19.62 -9.70 -1.98
C TYR A 99 -19.78 -8.87 -3.25
N GLU A 100 -21.04 -8.62 -3.60
CA GLU A 100 -21.45 -7.51 -4.44
C GLU A 100 -21.86 -6.32 -3.56
N PHE A 101 -21.64 -5.11 -4.09
CA PHE A 101 -21.84 -3.87 -3.37
C PHE A 101 -22.86 -3.01 -4.11
N LYS A 102 -23.88 -2.54 -3.39
CA LYS A 102 -24.94 -1.71 -3.99
C LYS A 102 -24.51 -0.28 -4.31
N ASN A 103 -23.48 0.24 -3.65
CA ASN A 103 -23.01 1.61 -3.82
C ASN A 103 -21.52 1.76 -3.46
N PHE A 104 -20.93 2.91 -3.81
CA PHE A 104 -19.52 3.18 -3.55
C PHE A 104 -19.17 3.20 -2.06
N LYS A 105 -20.09 3.68 -1.21
CA LYS A 105 -19.89 3.77 0.23
C LYS A 105 -19.64 2.40 0.85
N SER A 106 -20.46 1.39 0.53
CA SER A 106 -20.28 0.04 1.11
C SER A 106 -19.00 -0.64 0.61
N LEU A 107 -18.60 -0.42 -0.65
CA LEU A 107 -17.32 -0.89 -1.18
C LEU A 107 -16.13 -0.26 -0.43
N LEU A 108 -16.21 1.05 -0.17
CA LEU A 108 -15.18 1.80 0.54
C LEU A 108 -15.08 1.39 2.01
N GLU A 109 -16.21 1.20 2.69
CA GLU A 109 -16.26 0.69 4.06
C GLU A 109 -15.61 -0.70 4.14
N TYR A 110 -15.95 -1.60 3.22
CA TYR A 110 -15.36 -2.93 3.14
C TYR A 110 -13.84 -2.90 2.84
N PHE A 111 -13.39 -1.98 2.00
CA PHE A 111 -11.96 -1.78 1.73
C PHE A 111 -11.17 -1.42 3.00
N PHE A 112 -11.76 -0.62 3.89
CA PHE A 112 -11.15 -0.16 5.14
C PHE A 112 -11.44 -1.02 6.37
N ILE A 113 -12.13 -2.17 6.23
CA ILE A 113 -12.15 -3.20 7.27
C ILE A 113 -10.72 -3.70 7.56
N VAL A 114 -9.87 -3.74 6.53
CA VAL A 114 -8.44 -4.05 6.68
C VAL A 114 -7.74 -2.88 7.40
N TRP A 115 -7.33 -3.13 8.64
CA TRP A 115 -6.79 -2.12 9.53
C TRP A 115 -5.59 -1.36 8.95
N GLN A 116 -4.64 -2.05 8.30
CA GLN A 116 -3.44 -1.45 7.72
C GLN A 116 -3.77 -0.42 6.63
N ARG A 117 -4.83 -0.65 5.84
CA ARG A 117 -5.29 0.29 4.81
C ARG A 117 -5.91 1.53 5.43
N LYS A 118 -6.72 1.33 6.47
CA LYS A 118 -7.33 2.43 7.25
C LYS A 118 -6.27 3.25 7.96
N TRP A 119 -5.31 2.58 8.60
CA TRP A 119 -4.14 3.21 9.21
C TRP A 119 -3.36 4.04 8.17
N LEU A 120 -3.01 3.46 7.01
CA LEU A 120 -2.23 4.18 5.99
C LEU A 120 -2.96 5.42 5.47
N LYS A 121 -4.28 5.32 5.21
CA LYS A 121 -5.10 6.48 4.83
C LYS A 121 -5.04 7.58 5.91
N ASN A 122 -5.30 7.20 7.16
CA ASN A 122 -5.29 8.16 8.27
C ASN A 122 -3.91 8.77 8.50
N PHE A 123 -2.85 7.97 8.37
CA PHE A 123 -1.46 8.41 8.50
C PHE A 123 -1.11 9.45 7.44
N ILE A 124 -1.45 9.18 6.17
CA ILE A 124 -1.26 10.14 5.07
C ILE A 124 -2.02 11.44 5.32
N GLU A 125 -3.30 11.34 5.69
CA GLU A 125 -4.16 12.52 5.91
C GLU A 125 -3.71 13.35 7.13
N LYS A 126 -3.40 12.69 8.25
CA LYS A 126 -3.01 13.33 9.51
C LYS A 126 -1.73 14.14 9.40
N TYR A 127 -0.76 13.65 8.63
CA TYR A 127 0.56 14.27 8.48
C TYR A 127 0.76 14.99 7.14
N ASN A 128 -0.31 15.18 6.36
CA ASN A 128 -0.28 15.80 5.04
C ASN A 128 0.80 15.19 4.13
N LEU A 129 0.94 13.86 4.17
CA LEU A 129 1.91 13.16 3.35
C LEU A 129 1.47 13.20 1.89
N ILE A 130 2.45 13.35 1.03
CA ILE A 130 2.32 13.39 -0.41
C ILE A 130 2.76 12.03 -0.95
N ASP A 131 1.85 11.35 -1.63
CA ASP A 131 2.18 10.17 -2.43
C ASP A 131 2.83 10.65 -3.74
N SER A 132 4.15 10.50 -3.81
CA SER A 132 4.94 11.02 -4.93
C SER A 132 4.50 10.45 -6.27
N PHE A 133 4.12 9.18 -6.36
CA PHE A 133 3.63 8.60 -7.61
C PHE A 133 2.28 9.20 -8.01
N ARG A 134 1.37 9.35 -7.05
CA ARG A 134 0.04 9.93 -7.33
C ARG A 134 0.09 11.42 -7.66
N MET A 135 1.16 12.15 -7.37
CA MET A 135 1.32 13.51 -7.92
C MET A 135 1.35 13.53 -9.46
N PHE A 136 1.92 12.50 -10.09
CA PHE A 136 2.13 12.46 -11.53
C PHE A 136 1.17 11.54 -12.27
N ASP A 137 0.64 10.51 -11.60
CA ASP A 137 -0.21 9.51 -12.25
C ASP A 137 -1.43 9.15 -11.42
N GLN A 138 -2.62 9.48 -11.94
CA GLN A 138 -3.90 9.19 -11.32
C GLN A 138 -4.61 7.96 -11.90
N ARG A 139 -4.02 7.30 -12.91
CA ARG A 139 -4.61 6.16 -13.63
C ARG A 139 -4.76 4.93 -12.74
N THR A 140 -5.65 4.04 -13.17
CA THR A 140 -5.83 2.71 -12.59
C THR A 140 -4.90 1.70 -13.27
N ASN A 141 -4.85 0.47 -12.74
CA ASN A 141 -4.06 -0.66 -13.29
C ASN A 141 -2.54 -0.47 -13.30
N ILE A 142 -2.01 0.33 -12.37
CA ILE A 142 -0.56 0.48 -12.19
C ILE A 142 -0.24 -0.04 -10.79
N TYR A 143 0.47 -1.16 -10.75
CA TYR A 143 0.72 -1.95 -9.55
C TYR A 143 2.22 -2.14 -9.34
N THR A 144 2.60 -2.46 -8.11
CA THR A 144 3.99 -2.70 -7.74
C THR A 144 4.24 -4.13 -7.31
N CYS A 145 3.20 -4.88 -6.90
CA CYS A 145 3.31 -6.25 -6.41
C CYS A 145 2.26 -7.18 -7.05
N TRP A 146 2.67 -8.42 -7.37
CA TRP A 146 1.83 -9.49 -7.93
C TRP A 146 2.13 -10.84 -7.29
N ASN A 147 1.09 -11.64 -7.02
CA ASN A 147 1.28 -13.01 -6.53
C ASN A 147 1.87 -13.94 -7.61
N ILE A 148 3.01 -14.53 -7.26
CA ILE A 148 3.80 -15.42 -8.11
C ILE A 148 3.10 -16.76 -8.32
N GLU A 149 2.58 -17.38 -7.25
CA GLU A 149 1.92 -18.70 -7.29
C GLU A 149 0.74 -18.72 -8.27
N LYS A 150 -0.06 -17.66 -8.25
CA LYS A 150 -1.22 -17.45 -9.13
C LYS A 150 -0.85 -16.88 -10.51
N ARG A 151 0.44 -16.58 -10.75
CA ARG A 151 0.97 -16.01 -12.01
C ARG A 151 0.17 -14.79 -12.48
N LEU A 152 -0.05 -13.83 -11.57
CA LEU A 152 -0.95 -12.69 -11.83
C LEU A 152 -0.30 -11.54 -12.62
N ARG A 153 1.03 -11.48 -12.65
CA ARG A 153 1.78 -10.40 -13.31
C ARG A 153 1.50 -10.29 -14.82
N PRO A 154 1.48 -11.38 -15.63
CA PRO A 154 1.16 -11.30 -17.05
C PRO A 154 -0.25 -10.76 -17.35
N LYS A 155 -1.20 -10.91 -16.42
CA LYS A 155 -2.56 -10.37 -16.53
C LYS A 155 -2.72 -8.99 -15.90
N ASN A 156 -1.64 -8.44 -15.34
CA ASN A 156 -1.61 -7.20 -14.57
C ASN A 156 -2.67 -7.16 -13.44
N LEU A 157 -2.81 -8.26 -12.69
CA LEU A 157 -3.74 -8.33 -11.56
C LEU A 157 -2.95 -8.19 -10.24
N GLY A 158 -2.70 -6.95 -9.82
CA GLY A 158 -1.78 -6.65 -8.72
C GLY A 158 -2.33 -5.67 -7.69
N SER A 159 -1.43 -5.27 -6.79
CA SER A 159 -1.64 -4.20 -5.82
C SER A 159 -0.47 -3.21 -5.86
N ARG A 160 -0.73 -1.94 -5.56
CA ARG A 160 0.31 -0.92 -5.33
C ARG A 160 0.49 -0.77 -3.82
N ILE A 161 1.54 -1.40 -3.31
CA ILE A 161 1.87 -1.45 -1.87
C ILE A 161 3.28 -0.93 -1.57
N ASP A 162 4.08 -0.69 -2.62
CA ASP A 162 5.35 0.02 -2.53
C ASP A 162 5.07 1.50 -2.76
N LEU A 163 5.27 2.31 -1.72
CA LEU A 163 4.99 3.74 -1.74
C LEU A 163 6.24 4.53 -1.42
N ILE A 164 6.37 5.70 -2.07
CA ILE A 164 7.29 6.76 -1.67
C ILE A 164 6.43 7.96 -1.26
N LEU A 165 6.36 8.20 0.05
CA LEU A 165 5.63 9.29 0.68
C LEU A 165 6.61 10.36 1.18
N CYS A 166 6.21 11.63 1.13
CA CYS A 166 7.00 12.72 1.69
C CYS A 166 6.11 13.81 2.30
N ASN A 167 6.61 14.59 3.27
CA ASN A 167 5.88 15.73 3.85
C ASN A 167 6.25 17.08 3.21
N PHE A 168 6.95 17.07 2.08
CA PHE A 168 7.42 18.24 1.36
C PHE A 168 7.15 18.11 -0.15
N LYS A 169 7.12 19.24 -0.87
CA LYS A 169 6.57 19.33 -2.24
C LYS A 169 7.62 19.24 -3.34
N GLU A 170 8.91 19.18 -3.01
CA GLU A 170 10.06 19.18 -3.91
C GLU A 170 10.25 17.84 -4.64
N VAL A 171 9.16 17.33 -5.21
CA VAL A 171 9.12 16.12 -6.03
C VAL A 171 9.11 16.54 -7.49
N ASN A 172 10.15 16.18 -8.23
CA ASN A 172 10.30 16.55 -9.64
C ASN A 172 9.75 15.48 -10.59
N TYR A 173 9.85 14.21 -10.21
CA TYR A 173 9.42 13.09 -11.02
C TYR A 173 9.09 11.89 -10.14
N SER A 174 8.12 11.06 -10.55
CA SER A 174 7.91 9.75 -9.97
C SER A 174 7.32 8.76 -10.99
N SER A 175 7.68 7.49 -10.87
CA SER A 175 7.18 6.43 -11.76
C SER A 175 7.26 5.04 -11.13
N ILE A 176 6.46 4.12 -11.67
CA ILE A 176 6.48 2.70 -11.34
C ILE A 176 7.03 1.92 -12.53
N LEU A 177 8.14 1.19 -12.31
CA LEU A 177 8.86 0.48 -13.36
C LEU A 177 8.37 -0.96 -13.51
N ASN A 178 7.06 -1.13 -13.72
CA ASN A 178 6.37 -2.43 -13.75
C ASN A 178 6.86 -3.41 -14.83
N ARG A 179 7.63 -2.94 -15.81
CA ARG A 179 8.28 -3.77 -16.84
C ARG A 179 9.54 -4.49 -16.35
N ILE A 180 10.14 -4.06 -15.24
CA ILE A 180 11.34 -4.71 -14.66
C ILE A 180 10.90 -5.97 -13.90
N ILE A 181 11.25 -7.13 -14.44
CA ILE A 181 10.93 -8.46 -13.89
C ILE A 181 12.08 -9.01 -13.03
N GLY A 182 11.79 -10.00 -12.18
CA GLY A 182 12.79 -10.68 -11.34
C GLY A 182 12.34 -10.90 -9.89
N SER A 183 11.32 -10.17 -9.45
CA SER A 183 10.65 -10.31 -8.15
C SER A 183 9.12 -10.23 -8.36
N ASP A 184 8.36 -10.65 -7.35
CA ASP A 184 6.95 -10.32 -7.17
C ASP A 184 6.69 -8.82 -7.10
N HIS A 185 7.68 -8.02 -6.74
CA HIS A 185 7.64 -6.57 -6.75
C HIS A 185 8.32 -5.96 -8.00
N CYS A 186 8.04 -4.69 -8.27
CA CYS A 186 8.80 -3.87 -9.22
C CYS A 186 9.28 -2.55 -8.57
N PRO A 187 10.37 -1.95 -9.07
CA PRO A 187 10.88 -0.69 -8.52
C PRO A 187 9.90 0.47 -8.66
N VAL A 188 9.91 1.34 -7.64
CA VAL A 188 9.29 2.68 -7.65
C VAL A 188 10.42 3.70 -7.57
N VAL A 189 10.35 4.72 -8.42
CA VAL A 189 11.38 5.77 -8.49
C VAL A 189 10.75 7.13 -8.25
N THR A 190 11.45 7.99 -7.52
CA THR A 190 11.08 9.39 -7.30
C THR A 190 12.34 10.25 -7.28
N ASP A 191 12.34 11.34 -8.06
CA ASP A 191 13.39 12.34 -8.04
C ASP A 191 12.96 13.52 -7.15
N PHE A 192 13.83 13.91 -6.23
CA PHE A 192 13.62 15.04 -5.33
C PHE A 192 14.59 16.19 -5.63
N LEU A 193 14.10 17.43 -5.56
CA LEU A 193 14.93 18.63 -5.64
C LEU A 193 15.33 19.05 -4.22
N LEU A 194 16.39 18.42 -3.71
CA LEU A 194 16.92 18.73 -2.38
C LEU A 194 18.15 19.63 -2.50
N GLU A 195 18.26 20.60 -1.59
CA GLU A 195 19.50 21.35 -1.41
C GLU A 195 20.60 20.41 -0.92
N LYS A 196 21.82 20.62 -1.43
CA LYS A 196 22.97 19.85 -0.96
C LYS A 196 23.26 20.23 0.48
N TYR A 197 23.30 19.23 1.35
CA TYR A 197 23.88 19.39 2.67
C TYR A 197 25.41 19.50 2.53
N GLU A 198 25.98 20.66 2.83
CA GLU A 198 27.43 20.81 2.96
C GLU A 198 27.87 20.24 4.31
N ASP A 199 28.41 19.02 4.27
CA ASP A 199 28.94 18.36 5.46
C ASP A 199 30.26 19.02 5.91
N ASN A 200 30.37 19.31 7.21
CA ASN A 200 31.57 19.82 7.88
C ASN A 200 32.71 18.76 7.99
N LYS A 201 32.81 17.85 7.01
CA LYS A 201 33.78 16.74 6.90
C LYS A 201 33.73 15.69 8.01
N ASN A 202 32.61 15.55 8.73
CA ASN A 202 32.46 14.57 9.81
C ASN A 202 31.60 13.34 9.46
N ASN A 203 31.17 13.15 8.21
CA ASN A 203 30.42 11.95 7.83
C ASN A 203 31.24 10.66 7.78
N LEU A 204 30.58 9.56 8.17
CA LEU A 204 31.04 8.17 8.12
C LEU A 204 31.52 7.73 6.72
N VAL A 205 31.08 8.40 5.64
CA VAL A 205 31.50 8.12 4.26
C VAL A 205 33.01 8.39 4.05
N ASN A 206 33.60 9.29 4.85
CA ASN A 206 35.04 9.57 4.85
C ASN A 206 35.84 8.73 5.84
N LYS A 207 35.19 7.92 6.69
CA LYS A 207 35.90 6.92 7.49
C LYS A 207 36.21 5.74 6.56
N GLU A 208 37.43 5.20 6.64
CA GLU A 208 37.89 4.08 5.81
C GLU A 208 36.78 3.05 5.63
N LYS A 209 36.51 2.70 4.36
CA LYS A 209 35.41 1.80 4.00
C LYS A 209 35.50 0.50 4.82
N ASN A 210 34.59 0.29 5.77
CA ASN A 210 34.37 -0.99 6.43
C ASN A 210 33.72 -1.98 5.44
N THR A 211 34.46 -2.34 4.39
CA THR A 211 34.04 -3.38 3.46
C THR A 211 34.30 -4.74 4.08
N LEU A 212 33.51 -5.74 3.67
CA LEU A 212 33.75 -7.14 4.01
C LEU A 212 35.17 -7.58 3.64
N VAL A 213 35.69 -7.05 2.53
CA VAL A 213 37.08 -7.25 2.06
C VAL A 213 38.10 -6.71 3.07
N ASN A 214 37.87 -5.53 3.66
CA ASN A 214 38.76 -4.96 4.67
C ASN A 214 38.67 -5.70 6.02
N TYR A 215 37.53 -6.29 6.36
CA TYR A 215 37.39 -7.16 7.54
C TYR A 215 38.15 -8.48 7.37
N LEU A 216 38.04 -9.12 6.18
CA LEU A 216 38.72 -10.39 5.88
C LEU A 216 40.24 -10.26 5.76
N ARG A 217 40.76 -9.07 5.43
CA ARG A 217 42.21 -8.77 5.39
C ARG A 217 42.86 -8.57 6.76
N LYS A 218 42.07 -8.43 7.83
CA LYS A 218 42.57 -8.21 9.21
C LYS A 218 42.69 -9.50 10.04
N LYS A 219 42.44 -10.67 9.44
CA LYS A 219 42.76 -12.00 10.00
C LYS A 219 43.97 -12.56 9.28
#